data_AF-A0A6J7CWM7-F1
#
_entry.id   AF-A0A6J7CWM7-F1
#
_cell.length_a   1.000
_cell.length_b   1.000
_cell.length_c   1.000
_cell.angle_alpha   90.00
_cell.angle_beta   90.00
_cell.angle_gamma   90.00
#
_symmetry.space_group_name_H-M   'P 1'
#
loop_
_entity.id
_entity.type
_entity.pdbx_description
1 polymer ?
#
loop_
_entity_poly.entity_id
_entity_poly.type
_entity_poly.pdbx_seq_one_letter_code
_entity_poly.pdbx_strand_id
1 'polypeptide(L)' 'MLDDETLPISSRQRIGDVEFTSTPVGHAPVLLIAPDGRVARFPRAMCRYETADGRKGTGWTEYNWPEGWPGYLYR' A
#
# COMPACT_ATOMS: atom_id res chain seq x y z
N MET A 1 1.93 9.35 0.14
CA MET A 1 2.59 9.89 1.35
C MET A 1 3.02 8.73 2.21
N LEU A 2 4.19 8.81 2.85
CA LEU A 2 4.72 7.78 3.75
C LEU A 2 4.90 8.37 5.17
N ASP A 3 4.91 7.53 6.20
CA ASP A 3 5.35 7.89 7.56
C ASP A 3 6.87 7.69 7.76
N ASP A 4 7.33 7.87 9.00
CA ASP A 4 8.73 7.72 9.40
C ASP A 4 9.23 6.26 9.30
N GLU A 5 8.32 5.29 9.34
CA GLU A 5 8.60 3.88 9.06
C GLU A 5 8.48 3.58 7.57
N THR A 6 8.37 4.58 6.70
CA THR A 6 8.19 4.45 5.24
C THR A 6 6.91 3.70 4.83
N LEU A 7 5.95 3.49 5.74
CA LEU A 7 4.66 2.89 5.42
C LEU A 7 3.72 3.92 4.79
N PRO A 8 2.88 3.53 3.82
CA PRO A 8 1.92 4.44 3.23
C PRO A 8 0.94 4.96 4.28
N ILE A 9 0.69 6.27 4.29
CA ILE A 9 -0.38 6.90 5.11
C ILE A 9 -1.51 7.45 4.24
N SER A 10 -1.27 7.59 2.94
CA SER A 10 -2.28 7.91 1.93
C SER A 10 -1.72 7.64 0.55
N SER A 11 -2.57 7.14 -0.34
CA SER A 11 -2.27 6.97 -1.77
C SER A 11 -3.44 7.48 -2.60
N ARG A 12 -3.14 8.23 -3.67
CA ARG A 12 -4.10 8.58 -4.70
C ARG A 12 -3.85 7.69 -5.91
N GLN A 13 -4.88 6.98 -6.35
CA GLN A 13 -4.79 5.95 -7.36
C GLN A 13 -5.85 6.17 -8.43
N ARG A 14 -5.61 5.61 -9.61
CA ARG A 14 -6.58 5.52 -10.69
C ARG A 14 -6.57 4.11 -11.26
N ILE A 15 -7.75 3.50 -11.37
CA ILE A 15 -7.94 2.21 -12.05
C ILE A 15 -9.03 2.42 -13.09
N GLY A 16 -8.65 2.38 -14.38
CA GLY A 16 -9.52 2.82 -15.47
C GLY A 16 -9.97 4.28 -15.25
N ASP A 17 -11.27 4.52 -15.25
CA ASP A 17 -11.85 5.85 -15.06
C ASP A 17 -12.13 6.20 -13.59
N VAL A 18 -11.79 5.31 -12.66
CA VAL A 18 -12.05 5.50 -11.23
C VAL A 18 -10.82 6.08 -10.55
N GLU A 19 -10.91 7.36 -10.17
CA GLU A 19 -9.96 7.99 -9.24
C GLU A 19 -10.43 7.84 -7.79
N PHE A 20 -9.51 7.47 -6.91
CA PHE A 20 -9.79 7.34 -5.49
C PHE A 20 -8.56 7.57 -4.63
N THR A 21 -8.82 7.91 -3.37
CA THR A 21 -7.83 7.97 -2.31
C THR A 21 -8.02 6.76 -1.40
N SER A 22 -6.93 6.05 -1.11
CA SER A 22 -6.87 5.03 -0.07
C SER A 22 -6.20 5.60 1.18
N THR A 23 -6.87 5.49 2.32
CA THR A 23 -6.37 5.92 3.63
C THR A 23 -6.30 4.71 4.56
N PRO A 24 -5.10 4.26 4.92
CA PRO A 24 -4.90 3.19 5.90
C PRO A 24 -5.61 3.48 7.23
N VAL A 25 -6.24 2.43 7.78
CA VAL A 25 -6.82 2.40 9.13
C VAL A 25 -6.14 1.36 10.02
N GLY A 26 -5.25 0.54 9.45
CA GLY A 26 -4.39 -0.39 10.17
C GLY A 26 -3.41 -1.07 9.23
N HIS A 27 -2.12 -1.04 9.57
CA HIS A 27 -1.06 -1.70 8.81
C HIS A 27 -0.88 -3.15 9.27
N ALA A 28 -0.69 -4.05 8.31
CA ALA A 28 -0.37 -5.45 8.54
C ALA A 28 0.61 -5.94 7.46
N PRO A 29 1.89 -5.48 7.51
CA PRO A 29 2.90 -5.77 6.50
C PRO A 29 3.12 -7.27 6.33
N VAL A 30 3.50 -7.70 5.12
CA VAL A 30 3.74 -9.11 4.80
C VAL A 30 5.21 -9.30 4.39
N LEU A 31 5.85 -10.27 5.02
CA LEU A 31 7.18 -10.77 4.66
C LEU A 31 7.01 -12.16 4.02
N LEU A 32 7.40 -12.29 2.76
CA LEU A 32 7.48 -13.59 2.09
C LEU A 32 8.94 -13.99 1.91
N ILE A 33 9.26 -15.22 2.31
CA ILE A 33 10.60 -15.81 2.19
C ILE A 33 10.47 -17.07 1.33
N ALA A 34 11.15 -17.08 0.18
CA ALA A 34 11.21 -18.25 -0.68
C ALA A 34 12.17 -19.32 -0.11
N PRO A 35 12.00 -20.60 -0.43
CA PRO A 35 12.91 -21.66 0.02
C PRO A 35 14.39 -21.45 -0.36
N ASP A 36 14.64 -20.70 -1.44
CA ASP A 36 15.97 -20.32 -1.93
C ASP A 36 16.54 -19.05 -1.24
N GLY A 37 15.83 -18.52 -0.24
CA GLY A 37 16.27 -17.38 0.57
C GLY A 37 15.91 -16.00 0.00
N ARG A 38 15.28 -15.90 -1.18
CA ARG A 38 14.78 -14.60 -1.67
C ARG A 38 13.69 -14.04 -0.75
N VAL A 39 13.73 -12.73 -0.53
CA VAL A 39 12.81 -12.02 0.37
C VAL A 39 11.98 -11.01 -0.41
N ALA A 40 10.67 -11.01 -0.20
CA ALA A 40 9.76 -9.98 -0.68
C ALA A 40 9.04 -9.31 0.50
N ARG A 41 8.99 -7.98 0.48
CA ARG A 41 8.41 -7.16 1.54
C ARG A 41 7.27 -6.34 0.97
N PHE A 42 6.09 -6.52 1.53
CA PHE A 42 4.89 -5.84 1.08
C PHE A 42 4.32 -5.00 2.21
N PRO A 43 4.40 -3.67 2.11
CA PRO A 43 3.50 -2.79 2.84
C PRO A 43 2.08 -3.18 2.48
N ARG A 44 1.30 -3.53 3.49
CA ARG A 44 -0.09 -3.88 3.33
C ARG A 44 -0.89 -3.24 4.43
N ALA A 45 -2.04 -2.70 4.10
CA ALA A 45 -2.92 -2.05 5.06
C ALA A 45 -4.39 -2.30 4.75
N MET A 46 -5.21 -2.37 5.79
CA MET A 46 -6.65 -2.17 5.67
C MET A 46 -6.88 -0.69 5.42
N CYS A 47 -7.62 -0.34 4.38
CA CYS A 47 -7.85 1.03 3.96
C CYS A 47 -9.34 1.36 3.94
N ARG A 48 -9.64 2.64 4.17
CA ARG A 48 -10.85 3.29 3.66
C ARG A 48 -10.54 3.84 2.27
N TYR A 49 -11.50 3.73 1.36
CA TYR A 49 -11.43 4.26 0.01
C TYR A 49 -12.51 5.32 -0.20
N GLU A 50 -12.15 6.42 -0.84
CA GLU A 50 -13.07 7.48 -1.22
C GLU A 50 -12.78 7.92 -2.66
N THR A 51 -13.79 7.90 -3.53
CA THR A 51 -13.71 8.36 -4.92
C THR A 51 -14.15 9.82 -5.03
N ALA A 52 -13.76 10.50 -6.11
CA ALA A 52 -14.20 11.87 -6.39
C ALA A 52 -15.72 11.99 -6.60
N ASP A 53 -16.38 10.92 -7.06
CA ASP A 53 -17.84 10.84 -7.24
C ASP A 53 -18.59 10.42 -5.95
N GLY A 54 -17.91 10.34 -4.81
CA GLY A 54 -18.51 10.17 -3.49
C GLY A 54 -18.76 8.72 -3.06
N ARG A 55 -18.40 7.72 -3.87
CA ARG A 55 -18.43 6.30 -3.45
C ARG A 55 -17.39 6.06 -2.37
N LYS A 56 -17.73 5.14 -1.46
CA LYS A 56 -16.90 4.77 -0.31
C LYS A 56 -16.80 3.26 -0.19
N GLY A 57 -15.70 2.77 0.36
CA GLY A 57 -15.51 1.34 0.62
C GLY A 57 -14.36 1.08 1.56
N THR A 58 -14.19 -0.18 1.94
CA THR A 58 -13.06 -0.66 2.73
C THR A 58 -12.46 -1.90 2.11
N GLY A 59 -11.17 -2.14 2.37
CA GLY A 59 -10.49 -3.33 1.88
C GLY A 59 -8.98 -3.24 2.02
N TRP A 60 -8.30 -4.33 1.69
CA TRP A 60 -6.84 -4.41 1.74
C TRP A 60 -6.20 -3.73 0.53
N THR A 61 -5.17 -2.92 0.77
CA THR A 61 -4.22 -2.47 -0.26
C THR A 61 -2.86 -3.09 0.04
N GLU A 62 -2.27 -3.73 -0.97
CA GLU A 62 -0.89 -4.18 -0.95
C GLU A 62 -0.09 -3.33 -1.93
N TYR A 63 1.06 -2.82 -1.50
CA TYR A 63 1.88 -1.92 -2.29
C TYR A 63 3.13 -2.68 -2.75
N ASN A 64 3.27 -2.86 -4.06
CA ASN A 64 4.48 -3.40 -4.64
C ASN A 64 5.36 -2.24 -5.12
N TRP A 65 6.41 -1.93 -4.35
CA TRP A 65 7.31 -0.85 -4.71
C TRP A 65 8.32 -1.32 -5.77
N PRO A 66 8.55 -0.53 -6.83
CA PRO A 66 9.60 -0.85 -7.77
C PRO A 66 10.95 -0.77 -7.07
N GLU A 67 11.89 -1.56 -7.56
CA GLU A 67 13.26 -1.58 -7.08
C GLU A 67 13.88 -0.17 -7.11
N GLY A 68 14.55 0.21 -6.02
CA GLY A 68 15.18 1.53 -5.88
C GLY A 68 14.26 2.67 -5.38
N TRP A 69 12.97 2.43 -5.16
CA TRP A 69 12.08 3.42 -4.54
C TRP A 69 12.43 3.60 -3.05
N PRO A 70 12.33 4.81 -2.45
CA PRO A 70 12.65 5.04 -1.02
C PRO A 70 12.03 4.05 -0.01
N GLY A 71 10.75 3.69 -0.16
CA GLY A 71 10.08 2.65 0.61
C GLY A 71 10.57 1.22 0.34
N TYR A 72 11.20 0.92 -0.79
CA TYR A 72 11.68 -0.43 -1.13
C TYR A 72 12.55 -1.08 -0.03
N LEU A 73 13.28 -0.27 0.73
CA LEU A 73 14.14 -0.72 1.83
C LEU A 73 13.45 -0.77 3.20
N TYR A 74 12.12 -0.62 3.25
CA TYR A 74 11.32 -0.82 4.46
C TYR A 74 11.77 -2.09 5.18
N ARG A 75 12.18 -1.95 6.44
CA ARG A 75 12.77 -3.03 7.23
C ARG A 75 11.79 -3.58 8.25
#